data_AF-A0A945PK49-F1
#
_entry.id   AF-A0A945PK49-F1
#
_cell.length_a   1.000
_cell.length_b   1.000
_cell.length_c   1.000
_cell.angle_alpha   90.00
_cell.angle_beta   90.00
_cell.angle_gamma   90.00
#
_symmetry.space_group_name_H-M   'P 1'
#
loop_
_entity.id
_entity.type
_entity.pdbx_description
1 polymer ?
#
loop_
_entity_poly.entity_id
_entity_poly.type
_entity_poly.pdbx_seq_one_letter_code
_entity_poly.pdbx_strand_id
1 'polypeptide(L)' 'MSDAIVHTTDSSFESDVLQSDIPALVDFWAAWCGPCKMIAPLL' A
#
# COMPACT_ATOMS: atom_id res chain seq x y z
N MET A 1 -7.84 10.33 -1.64
CA MET A 1 -7.26 9.01 -1.96
C MET A 1 -6.78 9.13 -3.39
N SER A 2 -5.47 9.00 -3.58
CA SER A 2 -4.84 9.23 -4.88
C SER A 2 -5.17 8.07 -5.82
N ASP A 3 -5.54 8.36 -7.07
CA ASP A 3 -5.86 7.33 -8.08
C ASP A 3 -4.64 6.46 -8.45
N ALA A 4 -3.44 6.83 -7.98
CA ALA A 4 -2.20 6.10 -8.17
C ALA A 4 -1.96 4.97 -7.14
N ILE A 5 -2.76 4.89 -6.06
CA ILE A 5 -2.57 3.88 -5.01
C ILE A 5 -3.37 2.62 -5.34
N VAL A 6 -2.67 1.49 -5.47
CA VAL A 6 -3.30 0.17 -5.59
C VAL A 6 -3.56 -0.41 -4.20
N HIS A 7 -4.82 -0.69 -3.89
CA HIS A 7 -5.19 -1.40 -2.67
C HIS A 7 -5.05 -2.91 -2.87
N THR A 8 -4.01 -3.49 -2.27
CA THR A 8 -3.74 -4.92 -2.31
C THR A 8 -4.39 -5.68 -1.15
N THR A 9 -4.42 -7.01 -1.27
CA THR A 9 -4.90 -7.95 -0.26
C THR A 9 -3.90 -9.09 -0.10
N ASP A 10 -4.01 -9.88 0.97
CA ASP A 10 -3.16 -11.06 1.14
C ASP A 10 -3.22 -12.01 -0.07
N SER A 11 -4.40 -12.18 -0.68
CA SER A 11 -4.59 -13.04 -1.86
C SER A 11 -4.03 -12.47 -3.15
N SER A 12 -3.89 -11.15 -3.27
CA SER A 12 -3.41 -10.47 -4.49
C SER A 12 -1.98 -9.96 -4.36
N PHE A 13 -1.36 -10.07 -3.18
CA PHE A 13 -0.01 -9.54 -2.93
C PHE A 13 1.05 -10.10 -3.88
N GLU A 14 0.94 -11.38 -4.27
CA GLU A 14 1.86 -11.99 -5.21
C GLU A 14 1.80 -11.31 -6.59
N SER A 15 0.61 -11.12 -7.15
CA SER A 15 0.43 -10.47 -8.45
C SER A 15 0.73 -8.97 -8.40
N ASP A 16 0.30 -8.29 -7.34
CA ASP A 16 0.37 -6.83 -7.25
C ASP A 16 1.78 -6.33 -6.90
N VAL A 17 2.54 -7.11 -6.12
CA VAL A 17 3.82 -6.68 -5.55
C VAL A 17 4.98 -7.59 -5.98
N LEU A 18 4.88 -8.91 -5.77
CA LEU A 18 6.02 -9.81 -5.98
C LEU A 18 6.35 -10.04 -7.45
N GLN A 19 5.34 -10.00 -8.31
CA GLN A 19 5.47 -10.13 -9.76
C GLN A 19 5.48 -8.78 -10.49
N SER A 20 5.63 -7.66 -9.77
CA SER A 20 5.66 -6.33 -10.37
C SER A 20 6.92 -6.12 -11.22
N ASP A 21 6.72 -5.65 -12.46
CA ASP A 21 7.80 -5.28 -13.38
C ASP A 21 8.54 -3.98 -12.97
N ILE A 22 8.00 -3.24 -12.00
CA ILE A 22 8.57 -2.01 -11.45
C ILE A 22 8.73 -2.10 -9.92
N PRO A 23 9.66 -1.34 -9.30
CA PRO A 23 9.79 -1.33 -7.85
C PRO A 23 8.49 -0.91 -7.15
N ALA A 24 8.09 -1.69 -6.15
CA ALA A 24 6.89 -1.42 -5.34
C ALA A 24 7.28 -0.81 -3.98
N LEU A 25 6.63 0.31 -3.63
CA LEU A 25 6.63 0.85 -2.26
C LEU A 25 5.34 0.39 -1.57
N VAL A 26 5.45 -0.35 -0.47
CA VAL A 26 4.31 -0.91 0.24
C VAL A 26 4.13 -0.23 1.59
N ASP A 27 2.96 0.37 1.80
CA ASP A 27 2.53 0.88 3.11
C ASP A 27 1.75 -0.21 3.87
N PHE A 28 2.41 -0.85 4.83
CA PHE A 28 1.76 -1.77 5.77
C PHE A 28 1.16 -0.97 6.93
N TRP A 29 -0.16 -0.74 6.88
CA TRP A 29 -0.86 0.12 7.82
C TRP A 29 -2.00 -0.61 8.54
N ALA A 30 -2.59 0.06 9.52
CA ALA A 30 -3.81 -0.36 10.18
C ALA A 30 -4.69 0.84 10.54
N ALA A 31 -6.02 0.65 10.56
CA ALA A 31 -6.99 1.71 10.88
C ALA A 31 -6.85 2.29 12.30
N TRP A 32 -6.17 1.58 13.20
CA TRP A 32 -5.90 2.00 14.58
C TRP A 32 -4.47 2.52 14.78
N CYS A 33 -3.62 2.52 13.75
CA CYS A 33 -2.25 3.00 13.83
C CYS A 33 -2.21 4.54 13.69
N GLY A 34 -1.94 5.24 14.80
CA GLY A 34 -1.78 6.70 14.83
C GLY A 34 -0.70 7.24 13.87
N PRO A 35 0.55 6.72 13.94
CA PRO A 35 1.61 7.12 13.01
C PRO A 35 1.26 6.92 11.53
N CYS A 36 0.63 5.80 11.18
CA CYS A 36 0.26 5.48 9.81
C CYS A 36 -0.74 6.51 9.24
N LYS A 37 -1.71 6.96 10.04
CA LYS A 37 -2.66 8.01 9.65
C LYS A 37 -2.00 9.36 9.34
N MET A 38 -0.87 9.67 10.00
CA MET A 38 -0.13 10.91 9.74
C MET A 38 0.64 10.85 8.42
N ILE A 39 1.08 9.66 8.01
CA ILE A 39 1.84 9.44 6.77
C ILE A 39 0.90 9.32 5.56
N ALA A 40 -0.31 8.76 5.74
CA ALA A 40 -1.26 8.51 4.67
C ALA A 40 -1.57 9.70 3.73
N PRO A 41 -1.66 10.98 4.17
CA PRO A 41 -1.88 12.11 3.27
C PRO A 41 -0.68 12.48 2.39
N LEU A 42 0.52 11.94 2.69
CA LEU A 42 1.75 12.16 1.93
C LEU A 42 1.95 11.12 0.82
N LEU A 43 1.13 10.07 0.80
CA LEU A 43 1.14 8.97 -0.17
C LEU A 43 0.03 9.16 -1.20
#